data_AF-A0A7S1T504-F1
#
_entry.id   AF-A0A7S1T504-F1
#
_cell.length_a   1.000
_cell.length_b   1.000
_cell.length_c   1.000
_cell.angle_alpha   90.00
_cell.angle_beta   90.00
_cell.angle_gamma   90.00
#
_symmetry.space_group_name_H-M   'P 1'
#
loop_
_entity.id
_entity.type
_entity.pdbx_description
1 polymer ?
#
loop_
_entity_poly.entity_id
_entity_poly.type
_entity_poly.pdbx_seq_one_letter_code
_entity_poly.pdbx_strand_id
1 'polypeptide(L)'
;VNEKQPSQASLNTWLGNRARSAHVVMVGLQEIEMGSTSVAQAAFMDKLSLNEKGNTNAAWWRRSINQALASLEADPLVWCLVALRQLSGMLVLVFVRREIFPYIGEISTDSVGCGVLGVGGNKGAVAVGFSIYRSYLVCANSHFAAHQKDVEKRN
;
A
#
# COMPACT_ATOMS: atom_id res chain seq x y z
N VAL A 1 1.48 -5.02 10.40
CA VAL A 1 1.63 -3.65 10.92
C VAL A 1 2.33 -3.79 12.24
N ASN A 2 3.38 -3.01 12.44
CA ASN A 2 4.36 -3.19 13.50
C ASN A 2 4.97 -4.60 13.44
N GLU A 3 5.38 -5.01 12.24
CA GLU A 3 6.04 -6.28 11.91
C GLU A 3 5.20 -7.55 12.15
N LYS A 4 3.93 -7.38 12.51
CA LYS A 4 3.00 -8.50 12.77
C LYS A 4 1.98 -8.66 11.66
N GLN A 5 1.56 -9.91 11.47
CA GLN A 5 0.46 -10.29 10.60
C GLN A 5 -0.84 -10.36 11.44
N PRO A 6 -1.87 -9.55 11.16
CA PRO A 6 -3.14 -9.64 11.86
C PRO A 6 -3.91 -10.91 11.46
N SER A 7 -4.83 -11.33 12.32
CA SER A 7 -5.75 -12.41 11.96
C SER A 7 -6.72 -11.99 10.85
N GLN A 8 -7.26 -12.98 10.14
CA GLN A 8 -8.28 -12.71 9.12
C GLN A 8 -9.53 -12.05 9.71
N ALA A 9 -9.96 -12.45 10.91
CA ALA A 9 -11.11 -11.85 11.60
C ALA A 9 -10.90 -10.36 11.90
N SER A 10 -9.67 -9.96 12.26
CA SER A 10 -9.33 -8.55 12.47
C SER A 10 -9.38 -7.76 11.17
N LEU A 11 -8.88 -8.31 10.06
CA LEU A 11 -8.96 -7.67 8.74
C LEU A 11 -10.42 -7.53 8.27
N ASN A 12 -11.23 -8.56 8.48
CA ASN A 12 -12.65 -8.54 8.14
C ASN A 12 -13.41 -7.50 8.95
N THR A 13 -13.10 -7.36 10.24
CA THR A 13 -13.68 -6.31 11.10
C THR A 13 -13.25 -4.91 10.64
N TRP A 14 -11.98 -4.74 10.28
CA TRP A 14 -11.44 -3.45 9.87
C TRP A 14 -12.01 -2.96 8.52
N LEU A 15 -12.00 -3.83 7.50
CA LEU A 15 -12.52 -3.49 6.17
C LEU A 15 -14.05 -3.51 6.15
N GLY A 16 -14.62 -4.58 6.72
CA GLY A 16 -16.03 -4.72 7.12
C GLY A 16 -17.06 -4.07 6.19
N ASN A 17 -18.10 -3.49 6.80
CA ASN A 17 -19.16 -2.83 6.06
C ASN A 17 -18.70 -1.59 5.28
N ARG A 18 -17.54 -1.01 5.63
CA ARG A 18 -17.00 0.18 4.93
C ARG A 18 -16.57 -0.15 3.50
N ALA A 19 -16.04 -1.35 3.27
CA ALA A 19 -15.66 -1.80 1.94
C ALA A 19 -16.88 -2.22 1.09
N ARG A 20 -17.95 -2.74 1.71
CA ARG A 20 -19.16 -3.19 0.98
C ARG A 20 -19.83 -2.08 0.19
N SER A 21 -19.94 -0.88 0.74
CA SER A 21 -20.53 0.26 0.04
C SER A 21 -19.53 1.00 -0.88
N ALA A 22 -18.28 0.55 -0.94
CA ALA A 22 -17.23 1.19 -1.72
C ALA A 22 -17.10 0.55 -3.11
N HIS A 23 -16.69 1.39 -4.06
CA HIS A 23 -16.33 1.01 -5.42
C HIS A 23 -14.81 0.92 -5.62
N VAL A 24 -14.07 1.64 -4.78
CA VAL A 24 -12.62 1.71 -4.74
C VAL A 24 -12.19 1.58 -3.28
N VAL A 25 -11.25 0.68 -3.01
CA VAL A 25 -10.66 0.48 -1.69
C VAL A 25 -9.16 0.73 -1.81
N MET A 26 -8.66 1.71 -1.08
CA MET A 26 -7.24 2.05 -1.03
C MET A 26 -6.72 1.75 0.36
N VAL A 27 -5.69 0.92 0.46
CA VAL A 27 -5.11 0.48 1.73
C VAL A 27 -3.66 0.93 1.81
N GLY A 28 -3.37 1.83 2.75
CA GLY A 28 -2.01 2.23 3.12
C GLY A 28 -1.60 1.57 4.43
N LEU A 29 -0.44 0.92 4.46
CA LEU A 29 0.13 0.27 5.65
C LEU A 29 1.57 0.73 5.88
N GLN A 30 1.98 0.78 7.13
CA GLN A 30 3.35 1.04 7.55
C GLN A 30 3.85 -0.10 8.46
N GLU A 31 5.16 -0.20 8.62
CA GLU A 31 5.82 -1.21 9.44
C GLU A 31 5.36 -2.63 9.07
N ILE A 32 5.24 -2.90 7.77
CA ILE A 32 4.98 -4.27 7.30
C ILE A 32 6.25 -5.15 7.32
N GLU A 33 7.41 -4.50 7.41
CA GLU A 33 8.75 -5.10 7.54
C GLU A 33 9.73 -4.05 8.09
N MET A 34 10.62 -4.42 9.01
CA MET A 34 11.69 -3.55 9.53
C MET A 34 12.97 -4.36 9.82
N GLY A 35 13.64 -4.86 8.78
CA GLY A 35 15.01 -5.36 8.90
C GLY A 35 16.02 -4.23 8.68
N SER A 36 17.00 -4.04 9.56
CA SER A 36 18.03 -3.00 9.39
C SER A 36 18.88 -3.18 8.13
N THR A 37 19.15 -4.43 7.75
CA THR A 37 19.82 -4.79 6.48
C THR A 37 18.95 -4.49 5.25
N SER A 38 17.62 -4.48 5.39
CA SER A 38 16.70 -4.31 4.27
C SER A 38 16.41 -2.86 3.92
N VAL A 39 16.66 -1.87 4.79
CA VAL A 39 16.31 -0.46 4.50
C VAL A 39 17.19 0.16 3.41
N ALA A 40 18.51 -0.01 3.51
CA ALA A 40 19.45 0.52 2.50
C ALA A 40 19.35 -0.27 1.19
N GLN A 41 19.22 -1.60 1.29
CA GLN A 41 19.00 -2.47 0.13
C GLN A 41 17.67 -2.15 -0.57
N ALA A 42 16.58 -1.94 0.18
CA ALA A 42 15.28 -1.57 -0.39
C ALA A 42 15.37 -0.24 -1.12
N ALA A 43 16.00 0.77 -0.54
CA ALA A 43 16.21 2.06 -1.21
C ALA A 43 17.06 1.93 -2.49
N PHE A 44 18.10 1.09 -2.46
CA PHE A 44 18.92 0.81 -3.65
C PHE A 44 18.15 0.09 -4.75
N MET A 45 17.40 -0.97 -4.40
CA MET A 45 16.58 -1.73 -5.34
C MET A 45 15.44 -0.89 -5.92
N ASP A 46 14.90 0.04 -5.11
CA ASP A 46 13.86 0.98 -5.54
C ASP A 46 14.39 1.95 -6.61
N LYS A 47 15.59 2.49 -6.42
CA LYS A 47 16.26 3.33 -7.45
C LYS A 47 16.51 2.60 -8.77
N LEU A 48 16.55 1.27 -8.74
CA LEU A 48 16.70 0.42 -9.92
C LEU A 48 15.35 -0.06 -10.47
N SER A 49 14.20 0.38 -9.92
CA SER A 49 12.85 -0.10 -10.24
C SER A 49 12.67 -1.62 -10.08
N LEU A 50 13.55 -2.30 -9.34
CA LEU A 50 13.51 -3.77 -9.16
C LEU A 50 12.49 -4.22 -8.12
N ASN A 51 11.87 -3.29 -7.39
CA ASN A 51 10.98 -3.57 -6.26
C ASN A 51 9.53 -3.09 -6.47
N GLU A 52 9.17 -2.66 -7.67
CA GLU A 52 7.83 -2.12 -7.98
C GLU A 52 6.70 -3.13 -7.70
N LYS A 53 6.97 -4.44 -7.87
CA LYS A 53 5.99 -5.52 -7.62
C LYS A 53 5.85 -5.91 -6.14
N GLY A 54 6.66 -5.32 -5.25
CA GLY A 54 6.71 -5.66 -3.82
C GLY A 54 7.38 -6.99 -3.52
N ASN A 55 7.72 -7.19 -2.25
CA ASN A 55 8.39 -8.40 -1.76
C ASN A 55 7.40 -9.46 -1.24
N THR A 56 7.91 -10.52 -0.60
CA THR A 56 7.07 -11.61 -0.03
C THR A 56 6.09 -11.12 1.03
N ASN A 57 6.44 -10.11 1.84
CA ASN A 57 5.54 -9.49 2.81
C ASN A 57 4.42 -8.72 2.12
N ALA A 58 4.72 -7.93 1.09
CA ALA A 58 3.68 -7.26 0.29
C ALA A 58 2.76 -8.26 -0.41
N ALA A 59 3.30 -9.38 -0.91
CA ALA A 59 2.49 -10.44 -1.50
C ALA A 59 1.53 -11.09 -0.49
N TRP A 60 1.98 -11.30 0.75
CA TRP A 60 1.11 -11.78 1.84
C TRP A 60 0.00 -10.76 2.15
N TRP A 61 0.34 -9.48 2.33
CA TRP A 61 -0.64 -8.42 2.61
C TRP A 61 -1.67 -8.28 1.50
N ARG A 62 -1.24 -8.30 0.24
CA ARG A 62 -2.13 -8.32 -0.93
C ARG A 62 -3.13 -9.48 -0.83
N ARG A 63 -2.66 -10.68 -0.52
CA ARG A 63 -3.52 -11.88 -0.43
C ARG A 63 -4.52 -11.77 0.72
N SER A 64 -4.06 -11.39 1.90
CA SER A 64 -4.89 -11.30 3.10
C SER A 64 -5.97 -10.21 2.97
N ILE A 65 -5.63 -9.07 2.37
CA ILE A 65 -6.60 -8.01 2.07
C ILE A 65 -7.59 -8.46 1.00
N ASN A 66 -7.12 -9.08 -0.09
CA ASN A 66 -8.01 -9.61 -1.12
C ASN A 66 -8.99 -10.64 -0.55
N GLN A 67 -8.52 -11.54 0.32
CA GLN A 67 -9.37 -12.51 1.00
C GLN A 67 -10.38 -11.83 1.94
N ALA A 68 -9.97 -10.78 2.65
CA ALA A 68 -10.87 -10.02 3.51
C ALA A 68 -11.99 -9.36 2.70
N LEU A 69 -11.63 -8.69 1.60
CA LEU A 69 -12.59 -8.05 0.69
C LEU A 69 -13.52 -9.08 0.04
N ALA A 70 -13.00 -10.21 -0.44
CA ALA A 70 -13.80 -11.28 -1.02
C ALA A 70 -14.77 -11.89 0.00
N SER A 71 -14.39 -12.02 1.27
CA SER A 71 -15.27 -12.58 2.32
C SER A 71 -16.51 -11.73 2.63
N LEU A 72 -16.52 -10.47 2.18
CA LEU A 72 -17.66 -9.56 2.36
C LEU A 72 -18.72 -9.74 1.28
N GLU A 73 -18.43 -10.48 0.21
CA GLU A 73 -19.18 -10.46 -1.04
C GLU A 73 -19.68 -11.87 -1.38
N ALA A 74 -20.78 -11.96 -2.14
CA ALA A 74 -21.28 -13.25 -2.61
C ALA A 74 -20.39 -13.81 -3.75
N ASP A 75 -19.89 -12.93 -4.62
CA ASP A 75 -18.92 -13.28 -5.66
C ASP A 75 -17.49 -12.99 -5.15
N PRO A 76 -16.64 -14.02 -4.94
CA PRO A 76 -15.28 -13.82 -4.45
C PRO A 76 -14.35 -13.14 -5.46
N LEU A 77 -14.77 -12.98 -6.71
CA LEU A 77 -14.01 -12.35 -7.80
C LEU A 77 -14.46 -10.90 -8.09
N VAL A 78 -15.25 -10.30 -7.20
CA VAL A 78 -15.77 -8.93 -7.40
C VAL A 78 -14.71 -7.85 -7.21
N TRP A 79 -13.59 -8.13 -6.53
CA TRP A 79 -12.51 -7.16 -6.34
C TRP A 79 -11.33 -7.45 -7.26
N CYS A 80 -10.80 -6.42 -7.89
CA CYS A 80 -9.63 -6.46 -8.76
C CYS A 80 -8.54 -5.53 -8.22
N LEU A 81 -7.30 -5.98 -8.16
CA LEU A 81 -6.16 -5.13 -7.82
C LEU A 81 -5.80 -4.26 -9.03
N VAL A 82 -5.79 -2.95 -8.84
CA VAL A 82 -5.31 -1.97 -9.83
C VAL A 82 -3.80 -1.87 -9.77
N ALA A 83 -3.26 -1.57 -8.60
CA ALA A 83 -1.83 -1.42 -8.40
C ALA A 83 -1.42 -1.65 -6.94
N LEU A 84 -0.13 -1.92 -6.78
CA LEU A 84 0.56 -2.10 -5.52
C LEU A 84 1.86 -1.32 -5.61
N ARG A 85 2.21 -0.57 -4.57
CA ARG A 85 3.55 0.01 -4.44
C ARG A 85 4.09 -0.17 -3.03
N GLN A 86 5.33 -0.65 -2.94
CA GLN A 86 6.03 -0.85 -1.67
C GLN A 86 7.38 -0.10 -1.67
N LEU A 87 7.75 0.46 -0.53
CA LEU A 87 9.08 0.93 -0.20
C LEU A 87 9.39 0.58 1.26
N SER A 88 10.35 -0.33 1.49
CA SER A 88 10.67 -0.86 2.83
C SER A 88 9.41 -1.34 3.56
N GLY A 89 9.12 -0.81 4.75
CA GLY A 89 7.94 -1.13 5.55
C GLY A 89 6.65 -0.41 5.13
N MET A 90 6.64 0.40 4.07
CA MET A 90 5.44 1.08 3.57
C MET A 90 4.85 0.36 2.38
N LEU A 91 3.51 0.24 2.35
CA LEU A 91 2.76 -0.41 1.28
C LEU A 91 1.49 0.37 0.96
N VAL A 92 1.18 0.56 -0.31
CA VAL A 92 -0.13 0.98 -0.78
C VAL A 92 -0.69 -0.07 -1.74
N LEU A 93 -1.98 -0.36 -1.59
CA LEU A 93 -2.76 -1.27 -2.43
C LEU A 93 -4.03 -0.56 -2.88
N VAL A 94 -4.35 -0.62 -4.17
CA VAL A 94 -5.61 -0.09 -4.70
C VAL A 94 -6.41 -1.24 -5.31
N PHE A 95 -7.59 -1.49 -4.75
CA PHE A 95 -8.57 -2.42 -5.28
C PHE A 95 -9.78 -1.65 -5.82
N VAL A 96 -10.37 -2.15 -6.88
CA VAL A 96 -11.63 -1.65 -7.44
C VAL A 96 -12.59 -2.80 -7.66
N ARG A 97 -13.88 -2.51 -7.73
CA ARG A 97 -14.86 -3.53 -8.13
C ARG A 97 -14.68 -3.90 -9.61
N ARG A 98 -14.97 -5.16 -9.95
CA ARG A 98 -14.76 -5.75 -11.29
C ARG A 98 -15.52 -5.01 -12.38
N GLU A 99 -16.71 -4.51 -12.08
CA GLU A 99 -17.52 -3.71 -13.01
C GLU A 99 -16.92 -2.33 -13.33
N ILE A 100 -16.01 -1.83 -12.47
CA ILE A 100 -15.31 -0.56 -12.66
C ILE A 100 -13.94 -0.76 -13.32
N PHE A 101 -13.34 -1.93 -13.15
CA PHE A 101 -11.99 -2.23 -13.63
C PHE A 101 -11.74 -1.86 -15.12
N PRO A 102 -12.68 -2.07 -16.07
CA PRO A 102 -12.48 -1.67 -17.47
C PRO A 102 -12.33 -0.17 -17.70
N TYR A 103 -12.71 0.68 -16.74
CA TYR A 103 -12.62 2.13 -16.82
C TYR A 103 -11.41 2.71 -16.09
N ILE A 104 -10.51 1.83 -15.64
CA ILE A 104 -9.24 2.22 -15.00
C ILE A 104 -8.17 2.39 -16.08
N GLY A 105 -7.46 3.51 -16.04
CA GLY A 105 -6.38 3.84 -16.96
C GLY A 105 -5.22 4.57 -16.26
N GLU A 106 -4.20 4.93 -17.04
CA GLU A 106 -3.10 5.83 -16.63
C GLU A 106 -2.52 5.51 -15.24
N ILE A 107 -2.28 4.22 -15.01
CA ILE A 107 -1.78 3.71 -13.74
C ILE A 107 -0.29 4.08 -13.62
N SER A 108 0.06 4.77 -12.54
CA SER A 108 1.44 5.09 -12.19
C SER A 108 1.68 4.82 -10.71
N THR A 109 2.88 4.38 -10.36
CA THR A 109 3.28 4.20 -8.98
C THR A 109 4.61 4.88 -8.72
N ASP A 110 4.78 5.44 -7.54
CA ASP A 110 6.03 6.10 -7.18
C ASP A 110 6.34 5.94 -5.68
N SER A 111 7.59 6.15 -5.30
CA SER A 111 8.02 6.15 -3.92
C SER A 111 9.19 7.09 -3.66
N VAL A 112 9.19 7.66 -2.46
CA VAL A 112 10.25 8.55 -1.98
C VAL A 112 10.70 8.05 -0.62
N GLY A 113 11.99 7.81 -0.45
CA GLY A 113 12.62 7.49 0.84
C GLY A 113 13.23 8.74 1.47
N CYS A 114 12.89 9.02 2.73
CA CYS A 114 13.35 10.16 3.51
C CYS A 114 13.99 9.76 4.86
N GLY A 115 14.30 8.47 5.02
CA GLY A 115 14.75 7.86 6.27
C GLY A 115 16.22 8.11 6.61
N VAL A 116 16.92 7.09 7.11
CA VAL A 116 18.32 7.21 7.57
C VAL A 116 19.17 7.99 6.55
N LEU A 117 19.83 9.07 7.01
CA LEU A 117 20.65 9.98 6.19
C LEU A 117 19.93 10.63 4.99
N GLY A 118 18.60 10.76 5.03
CA GLY A 118 17.81 11.31 3.92
C GLY A 118 17.67 10.37 2.72
N VAL A 119 18.11 9.11 2.84
CA VAL A 119 18.10 8.13 1.75
C VAL A 119 17.48 6.78 2.15
N GLY A 120 17.25 6.53 3.44
CA GLY A 120 16.68 5.27 3.93
C GLY A 120 15.20 5.11 3.57
N GLY A 121 14.78 3.90 3.18
CA GLY A 121 13.38 3.61 2.86
C GLY A 121 12.44 3.50 4.07
N ASN A 122 12.93 3.57 5.31
CA ASN A 122 12.12 3.36 6.53
C ASN A 122 11.19 4.55 6.90
N LYS A 123 11.35 5.68 6.20
CA LYS A 123 10.49 6.86 6.25
C LYS A 123 10.34 7.39 4.84
N GLY A 124 9.25 8.10 4.57
CA GLY A 124 8.95 8.63 3.24
C GLY A 124 7.52 8.32 2.83
N ALA A 125 7.29 8.04 1.55
CA ALA A 125 5.97 7.73 1.01
C ALA A 125 6.00 6.75 -0.16
N VAL A 126 4.89 6.06 -0.35
CA VAL A 126 4.54 5.30 -1.56
C VAL A 126 3.22 5.82 -2.10
N ALA A 127 3.06 5.86 -3.42
CA ALA A 127 1.85 6.35 -4.05
C ALA A 127 1.41 5.50 -5.24
N VAL A 128 0.10 5.49 -5.47
CA VAL A 128 -0.55 4.96 -6.66
C VAL A 128 -1.44 6.07 -7.22
N GLY A 129 -1.20 6.45 -8.48
CA GLY A 129 -2.07 7.30 -9.29
C GLY A 129 -2.75 6.47 -10.38
N PHE A 130 -4.00 6.78 -10.69
CA PHE A 130 -4.75 6.12 -11.77
C PHE A 130 -5.92 7.01 -12.21
N SER A 131 -6.32 6.90 -13.47
CA SER A 131 -7.59 7.43 -13.94
C SER A 131 -8.72 6.42 -13.74
N ILE A 132 -9.90 6.95 -13.44
CA ILE A 132 -11.17 6.24 -13.39
C ILE A 132 -12.20 7.08 -14.13
N TYR A 133 -12.75 6.54 -15.22
CA TYR A 133 -13.58 7.29 -16.16
C TYR A 133 -12.86 8.54 -16.71
N ARG A 134 -13.23 9.74 -16.24
CA ARG A 134 -12.67 11.04 -16.66
C ARG A 134 -11.98 11.78 -15.50
N SER A 135 -11.75 11.08 -14.39
CA SER A 135 -11.14 11.66 -13.19
C SER A 135 -9.83 10.95 -12.89
N TYR A 136 -8.83 11.70 -12.43
CA TYR A 136 -7.57 11.15 -11.95
C TYR A 136 -7.52 11.17 -10.43
N LEU A 137 -7.17 10.04 -9.81
CA LEU A 137 -7.07 9.88 -8.36
C LEU A 137 -5.66 9.47 -7.97
N VAL A 138 -5.20 9.95 -6.81
CA VAL A 138 -3.92 9.56 -6.21
C VAL A 138 -4.15 9.14 -4.77
N CYS A 139 -3.61 7.98 -4.41
CA CYS A 139 -3.47 7.54 -3.04
C CYS A 139 -2.01 7.60 -2.63
N ALA A 140 -1.68 8.45 -1.65
CA ALA A 140 -0.36 8.51 -1.05
C ALA A 140 -0.41 7.94 0.38
N ASN A 141 0.51 7.03 0.67
CA ASN A 141 0.74 6.48 2.00
C ASN A 141 2.12 6.91 2.50
N SER A 142 2.17 7.71 3.56
CA SER A 142 3.39 8.27 4.12
C SER A 142 3.70 7.74 5.52
N HIS A 143 4.97 7.45 5.78
CA HIS A 143 5.50 7.16 7.11
C HIS A 143 6.51 8.25 7.48
N PHE A 144 6.05 9.27 8.20
CA PHE A 144 6.86 10.42 8.58
C PHE A 144 7.73 10.17 9.82
N ALA A 145 8.68 11.08 10.06
CA ALA A 145 9.59 11.03 11.20
C ALA A 145 8.83 10.89 12.54
N ALA A 146 9.25 9.91 13.34
CA ALA A 146 8.69 9.64 14.66
C ALA A 146 9.13 10.71 15.69
N HIS A 147 8.59 10.63 16.90
CA HIS A 147 8.87 11.51 18.06
C HIS A 147 8.27 12.93 17.99
N GLN A 148 7.79 13.42 19.13
CA GLN A 148 7.08 14.71 19.22
C GLN A 148 7.94 15.89 18.75
N LYS A 149 9.26 15.86 19.02
CA LYS A 149 10.20 16.96 18.73
C LYS A 149 10.57 17.10 17.25
N ASP A 150 10.41 16.06 16.44
CA ASP A 150 10.83 16.06 15.03
C ASP A 150 9.77 16.71 14.10
N VAL A 151 9.19 17.84 14.50
CA VAL A 151 8.17 18.56 13.70
C VAL A 151 8.74 19.01 12.36
N GLU A 152 9.92 19.63 12.37
CA GLU A 152 10.58 20.12 11.14
C GLU A 152 10.94 19.01 10.15
N LYS A 153 11.15 17.77 10.62
CA LYS A 153 11.41 16.63 9.72
C LYS A 153 10.13 16.03 9.12
N ARG A 154 8.96 16.40 9.64
CA ARG A 154 7.65 15.95 9.11
C ARG A 154 7.05 16.95 8.13
N ASN A 155 7.28 18.23 8.35
CA ASN A 155 6.81 19.32 7.49
C ASN A 155 7.67 19.43 6.23
#